data_AF-A0A452ZAP2-F1
#
_entry.id   AF-A0A452ZAP2-F1
#
_cell.length_a   1.000
_cell.length_b   1.000
_cell.length_c   1.000
_cell.angle_alpha   90.00
_cell.angle_beta   90.00
_cell.angle_gamma   90.00
#
_symmetry.space_group_name_H-M   'P 1'
#
loop_
_entity.id
_entity.type
_entity.pdbx_description
1 polymer ?
#
loop_
_entity_poly.entity_id
_entity_poly.type
_entity_poly.pdbx_seq_one_letter_code
_entity_poly.pdbx_strand_id
1 'polypeptide(L)'
;MKCATVIRRVFSDGKFSPPVSCIIQGCKGRTFTPLRSTAKLIDFQKIRIQELSSAENREEGRVPRTIECELIEDLVDCCIPGEVVTVAGIVKVLNNHMDVGGGKSKSRNQGLYYLYLEAISVRNSKAHVVSENSDASSTDILATGSFSFETFTDKDLKFITEYNSEHGADVFRQILHSFCPSIYGHELVKAGITLALFGAVQKHSMDQNKVPIRGDIHVIIVGDPGLGKSQLLKAAASVSPRGIYVCGNT
;
A
#
# COMPACT_ATOMS: atom_id res chain seq x y z
N MET A 1 55.81 8.86 7.42
CA MET A 1 55.32 7.59 7.98
C MET A 1 53.80 7.49 7.79
N LYS A 2 53.28 6.31 7.43
CA LYS A 2 51.83 6.03 7.45
C LYS A 2 51.46 5.61 8.87
N CYS A 3 50.43 6.21 9.48
CA CYS A 3 50.07 5.97 10.88
C CYS A 3 49.40 4.61 11.16
N ALA A 4 49.00 3.87 10.10
CA ALA A 4 48.38 2.54 10.16
C ALA A 4 47.16 2.41 11.11
N THR A 5 46.54 3.54 11.48
CA THR A 5 45.50 3.56 12.51
C THR A 5 44.14 3.26 11.91
N VAL A 6 43.34 2.47 12.64
CA VAL A 6 41.97 2.13 12.28
C VAL A 6 41.04 3.25 12.72
N ILE A 7 40.27 3.79 11.77
CA ILE A 7 39.27 4.82 12.03
C ILE A 7 37.89 4.18 11.85
N ARG A 8 37.08 4.18 12.90
CA ARG A 8 35.67 3.75 12.82
C ARG A 8 34.82 4.91 12.33
N ARG A 9 33.91 4.63 11.40
CA ARG A 9 32.92 5.58 10.91
C ARG A 9 31.55 4.92 10.84
N VAL A 10 30.53 5.70 11.17
CA VAL A 10 29.13 5.33 11.02
C VAL A 10 28.60 6.06 9.80
N PHE A 11 27.90 5.34 8.92
CA PHE A 11 27.28 5.88 7.70
C PHE A 11 25.78 5.93 7.93
N SER A 12 25.25 7.10 8.30
CA SER A 12 23.83 7.29 8.60
C SER A 12 22.91 7.16 7.38
N ASP A 13 23.46 7.31 6.17
CA ASP A 13 22.77 7.17 4.89
C ASP A 13 23.16 5.89 4.15
N GLY A 14 23.91 4.99 4.80
CA GLY A 14 24.44 3.77 4.19
C GLY A 14 25.48 3.99 3.09
N LYS A 15 25.83 5.24 2.75
CA LYS A 15 26.78 5.55 1.67
C LYS A 15 28.20 5.56 2.19
N PHE A 16 29.02 4.67 1.63
CA PHE A 16 30.43 4.63 1.96
C PHE A 16 31.14 5.93 1.53
N SER A 17 31.68 6.66 2.51
CA SER A 17 32.51 7.85 2.28
C SER A 17 33.83 7.78 3.05
N PRO A 18 34.98 7.71 2.36
CA PRO A 18 36.27 7.67 3.03
C PRO A 18 36.55 8.98 3.78
N PRO A 19 37.36 8.97 4.85
CA PRO A 19 37.80 10.20 5.51
C PRO A 19 38.57 11.11 4.55
N VAL A 20 38.44 12.42 4.73
CA VAL A 20 39.18 13.41 3.92
C VAL A 20 40.63 13.55 4.39
N SER A 21 40.89 13.36 5.68
CA SER A 21 42.20 13.46 6.30
C SER A 21 42.30 12.57 7.54
N CYS A 22 43.54 12.25 7.94
CA CYS A 22 43.81 11.47 9.13
C CYS A 22 43.54 12.30 10.40
N ILE A 23 42.93 11.68 11.41
CA ILE A 23 42.61 12.31 12.71
C ILE A 23 43.82 12.42 13.66
N ILE A 24 44.95 11.76 13.35
CA ILE A 24 46.13 11.74 14.21
C ILE A 24 46.95 13.02 14.02
N GLN A 25 47.30 13.66 15.14
CA GLN A 25 48.20 14.81 15.14
C GLN A 25 49.56 14.44 14.51
N GLY A 26 49.97 15.19 13.50
CA GLY A 26 51.22 14.95 12.76
C GLY A 26 51.10 14.05 11.52
N CYS A 27 49.94 13.42 11.25
CA CYS A 27 49.73 12.61 10.05
C CYS A 27 48.94 13.36 8.97
N LYS A 28 49.56 13.59 7.80
CA LYS A 28 48.93 14.25 6.63
C LYS A 28 48.32 13.26 5.62
N GLY A 29 48.04 12.02 6.03
CA GLY A 29 47.48 10.98 5.16
C GLY A 29 46.08 11.33 4.65
N ARG A 30 45.84 11.15 3.35
CA ARG A 30 44.54 11.36 2.67
C ARG A 30 43.99 10.10 1.99
N THR A 31 44.77 9.02 1.97
CA THR A 31 44.40 7.76 1.33
C THR A 31 44.08 6.75 2.41
N PHE A 32 42.87 6.19 2.34
CA PHE A 32 42.36 5.23 3.31
C PHE A 32 41.96 3.95 2.59
N THR A 33 42.36 2.81 3.14
CA THR A 33 41.95 1.49 2.63
C THR A 33 40.80 1.00 3.50
N PRO A 34 39.61 0.71 2.93
CA PRO A 34 38.48 0.21 3.70
C PRO A 34 38.74 -1.21 4.20
N LEU A 35 38.56 -1.43 5.50
CA LEU A 35 38.58 -2.76 6.12
C LEU A 35 37.17 -3.36 6.08
N ARG A 36 36.84 -4.03 4.98
CA ARG A 36 35.50 -4.58 4.73
C ARG A 36 35.08 -5.66 5.72
N SER A 37 36.02 -6.44 6.25
CA SER A 37 35.73 -7.50 7.24
C SER A 37 35.17 -6.99 8.56
N THR A 38 35.40 -5.72 8.88
CA THR A 38 34.87 -5.08 10.10
C THR A 38 33.56 -4.32 9.87
N ALA A 39 33.03 -4.34 8.65
CA ALA A 39 31.79 -3.64 8.33
C ALA A 39 30.60 -4.35 8.98
N LYS A 40 29.75 -3.58 9.65
CA LYS A 40 28.43 -4.04 10.06
C LYS A 40 27.46 -3.78 8.90
N LEU A 41 26.78 -4.82 8.48
CA LEU A 41 25.78 -4.76 7.42
C LEU A 41 24.40 -4.58 8.05
N ILE A 42 23.52 -3.92 7.31
CA ILE A 42 22.11 -3.77 7.64
C ILE A 42 21.30 -4.25 6.45
N ASP A 43 20.16 -4.87 6.73
CA ASP A 43 19.25 -5.31 5.68
C ASP A 43 18.56 -4.09 5.06
N PHE A 44 18.36 -4.15 3.75
CA PHE A 44 17.89 -3.04 2.95
C PHE A 44 17.02 -3.54 1.80
N GLN A 45 15.85 -2.93 1.63
CA GLN A 45 14.92 -3.26 0.56
C GLN A 45 14.34 -1.97 -0.05
N LYS A 46 14.30 -1.93 -1.39
CA LYS A 46 13.60 -0.87 -2.13
C LYS A 46 12.26 -1.38 -2.62
N ILE A 47 11.20 -0.68 -2.26
CA ILE A 47 9.86 -0.90 -2.78
C ILE A 47 9.40 0.31 -3.58
N ARG A 48 8.43 0.12 -4.46
CA ARG A 48 7.78 1.19 -5.20
C ARG A 48 6.31 1.24 -4.85
N ILE A 49 5.89 2.32 -4.23
CA ILE A 49 4.51 2.53 -3.78
C ILE A 49 3.78 3.28 -4.89
N GLN A 50 2.58 2.80 -5.25
CA GLN A 50 1.70 3.44 -6.21
C GLN A 50 0.52 4.08 -5.49
N GLU A 51 0.15 5.31 -5.88
CA GLU A 51 -1.04 5.98 -5.37
C GLU A 51 -2.28 5.10 -5.55
N LEU A 52 -3.09 4.98 -4.48
CA LEU A 52 -4.39 4.32 -4.56
C LEU A 52 -5.36 5.24 -5.31
N SER A 53 -5.91 4.78 -6.43
CA SER A 53 -6.94 5.52 -7.16
C SER A 53 -8.30 5.36 -6.48
N SER A 54 -8.56 6.14 -5.43
CA SER A 54 -9.94 6.27 -4.91
C SER A 54 -10.79 7.10 -5.87
N ALA A 55 -12.10 6.83 -5.92
CA ALA A 55 -13.04 7.52 -6.80
C ALA A 55 -13.02 9.04 -6.63
N GLU A 56 -12.69 9.54 -5.45
CA GLU A 56 -12.64 10.97 -5.12
C GLU A 56 -11.37 11.68 -5.64
N ASN A 57 -10.24 10.97 -5.78
CA ASN A 57 -8.95 11.56 -6.19
C ASN A 57 -8.55 11.19 -7.63
N ARG A 58 -9.46 10.57 -8.39
CA ARG A 58 -9.18 10.11 -9.75
C ARG A 58 -9.35 11.26 -10.75
N GLU A 59 -8.27 11.99 -10.98
CA GLU A 59 -8.15 12.86 -12.16
C GLU A 59 -8.22 11.97 -13.42
N GLU A 60 -9.31 12.10 -14.20
CA GLU A 60 -9.52 11.27 -15.39
C GLU A 60 -8.36 11.40 -16.38
N GLY A 61 -7.82 10.26 -16.83
CA GLY A 61 -6.73 10.21 -17.80
C GLY A 61 -5.31 10.32 -17.22
N ARG A 62 -5.15 10.59 -15.92
CA ARG A 62 -3.82 10.60 -15.27
C ARG A 62 -3.39 9.19 -14.86
N VAL A 63 -2.14 8.85 -15.16
CA VAL A 63 -1.49 7.63 -14.63
C VAL A 63 -1.16 7.84 -13.15
N PRO A 64 -1.52 6.91 -12.24
CA PRO A 64 -1.19 7.02 -10.82
C PRO A 64 0.31 7.23 -10.61
N ARG A 65 0.68 8.19 -9.75
CA ARG A 65 2.11 8.42 -9.47
C ARG A 65 2.66 7.30 -8.60
N THR A 66 3.98 7.15 -8.68
CA THR A 66 4.73 6.23 -7.85
C THR A 66 5.82 6.98 -7.10
N ILE A 67 6.17 6.47 -5.92
CA ILE A 67 7.30 6.94 -5.13
C ILE A 67 8.14 5.74 -4.72
N GLU A 68 9.46 5.88 -4.80
CA GLU A 68 10.39 4.88 -4.25
C GLU A 68 10.43 5.01 -2.74
N CYS A 69 10.40 3.87 -2.06
CA CYS A 69 10.50 3.81 -0.61
C CYS A 69 11.57 2.80 -0.19
N GLU A 70 12.41 3.21 0.75
CA GLU A 70 13.48 2.41 1.33
C GLU A 70 13.02 1.86 2.68
N LEU A 71 13.12 0.53 2.84
CA LEU A 71 12.88 -0.22 4.06
C LEU A 71 14.22 -0.72 4.57
N ILE A 72 14.45 -0.63 5.88
CA ILE A 72 15.73 -0.96 6.51
C ILE A 72 15.45 -1.83 7.75
N GLU A 73 16.37 -2.73 8.08
CA GLU A 73 16.32 -3.59 9.27
C GLU A 73 14.99 -4.37 9.39
N ASP A 74 14.19 -4.09 10.41
CA ASP A 74 12.96 -4.80 10.76
C ASP A 74 11.80 -4.55 9.79
N LEU A 75 11.87 -3.48 8.99
CA LEU A 75 10.87 -3.20 7.96
C LEU A 75 11.07 -4.00 6.68
N VAL A 76 12.20 -4.69 6.53
CA VAL A 76 12.44 -5.53 5.35
C VAL A 76 11.46 -6.71 5.33
N ASP A 77 10.90 -7.00 4.15
CA ASP A 77 9.92 -8.07 3.91
C ASP A 77 8.59 -7.94 4.65
N CYS A 78 8.25 -6.74 5.16
CA CYS A 78 6.97 -6.48 5.84
C CYS A 78 5.74 -6.41 4.91
N CYS A 79 5.94 -6.37 3.58
CA CYS A 79 4.87 -6.29 2.59
C CYS A 79 5.21 -7.06 1.31
N ILE A 80 4.19 -7.54 0.62
CA ILE A 80 4.33 -8.20 -0.68
C ILE A 80 3.71 -7.39 -1.83
N PRO A 81 4.19 -7.55 -3.08
CA PRO A 81 3.60 -6.87 -4.22
C PRO A 81 2.09 -7.13 -4.35
N GLY A 82 1.31 -6.05 -4.54
CA GLY A 82 -0.15 -6.10 -4.67
C GLY A 82 -0.93 -5.85 -3.37
N GLU A 83 -0.24 -5.76 -2.24
CA GLU A 83 -0.83 -5.30 -0.99
C GLU A 83 -1.06 -3.79 -0.98
N VAL A 84 -2.10 -3.39 -0.23
CA VAL A 84 -2.36 -1.98 0.05
C VAL A 84 -1.73 -1.68 1.41
N VAL A 85 -0.71 -0.83 1.38
CA VAL A 85 0.06 -0.45 2.55
C VAL A 85 -0.07 1.05 2.82
N THR A 86 -0.03 1.40 4.10
CA THR A 86 0.15 2.77 4.56
C THR A 86 1.57 2.90 5.08
N VAL A 87 2.36 3.79 4.46
CA VAL A 87 3.75 4.01 4.83
C VAL A 87 3.92 5.40 5.41
N ALA A 88 4.48 5.47 6.62
CA ALA A 88 4.94 6.71 7.22
C ALA A 88 6.46 6.73 7.18
N GLY A 89 7.04 7.86 6.80
CA GLY A 89 8.47 7.97 6.57
C GLY A 89 8.95 9.40 6.38
N ILE A 90 10.26 9.55 6.22
CA ILE A 90 10.93 10.83 5.97
C ILE A 90 11.12 10.99 4.47
N VAL A 91 10.64 12.10 3.90
CA VAL A 91 10.91 12.43 2.51
C VAL A 91 12.37 12.85 2.38
N LYS A 92 13.15 12.07 1.64
CA LYS A 92 14.55 12.31 1.35
C LYS A 92 14.75 12.61 -0.12
N VAL A 93 15.91 13.20 -0.41
CA VAL A 93 16.28 13.70 -1.73
C VAL A 93 17.58 13.03 -2.18
N LEU A 94 17.60 12.48 -3.39
CA LEU A 94 18.80 12.06 -4.08
C LEU A 94 19.17 13.11 -5.13
N ASN A 95 20.40 13.62 -5.03
CA ASN A 95 20.99 14.39 -6.12
C ASN A 95 21.50 13.41 -7.17
N ASN A 96 21.10 13.60 -8.42
CA ASN A 96 21.43 12.72 -9.55
C ASN A 96 22.89 12.83 -10.04
N HIS A 97 23.81 13.27 -9.19
CA HIS A 97 25.20 13.53 -9.58
C HIS A 97 26.02 12.26 -9.84
N MET A 98 25.45 11.06 -9.68
CA MET A 98 26.15 9.80 -9.95
C MET A 98 25.20 8.84 -10.67
N ASP A 99 25.69 8.28 -11.79
CA ASP A 99 25.15 7.11 -12.52
C ASP A 99 24.25 7.32 -13.75
N VAL A 100 24.55 8.33 -14.59
CA VAL A 100 24.29 8.21 -16.04
C VAL A 100 25.61 8.40 -16.79
N GLY A 101 26.09 7.31 -17.39
CA GLY A 101 27.36 7.28 -18.11
C GLY A 101 27.42 8.26 -19.27
N GLY A 102 28.64 8.76 -19.52
CA GLY A 102 29.03 9.26 -20.83
C GLY A 102 28.66 10.72 -21.12
N GLY A 103 29.34 11.67 -20.50
CA GLY A 103 29.34 13.05 -20.98
C GLY A 103 30.17 13.96 -20.11
N LYS A 104 31.29 14.46 -20.65
CA LYS A 104 32.09 15.52 -20.04
C LYS A 104 31.30 16.84 -20.07
N SER A 105 30.31 16.99 -19.19
CA SER A 105 29.73 18.30 -18.90
C SER A 105 29.49 18.42 -17.41
N LYS A 106 30.51 18.94 -16.72
CA LYS A 106 30.40 19.39 -15.33
C LYS A 106 29.59 20.70 -15.29
N SER A 107 28.28 20.62 -15.51
CA SER A 107 27.38 21.68 -15.06
C SER A 107 27.14 21.47 -13.57
N ARG A 108 27.73 22.35 -12.75
CA ARG A 108 27.80 22.24 -11.29
C ARG A 108 26.43 22.31 -10.60
N ASN A 109 25.36 22.62 -11.33
CA ASN A 109 23.99 22.78 -10.82
C ASN A 109 22.98 22.19 -11.81
N GLN A 110 22.84 20.87 -11.87
CA GLN A 110 21.56 20.29 -12.27
C GLN A 110 20.71 20.18 -11.00
N GLY A 111 19.80 21.14 -10.80
CA GLY A 111 18.91 21.20 -9.64
C GLY A 111 17.78 20.17 -9.66
N LEU A 112 17.99 19.03 -10.33
CA LEU A 112 17.02 17.95 -10.42
C LEU A 112 17.31 16.94 -9.32
N TYR A 113 16.29 16.75 -8.48
CA TYR A 113 16.35 15.99 -7.26
C TYR A 113 15.29 14.90 -7.32
N TYR A 114 15.69 13.65 -7.07
CA TYR A 114 14.76 12.54 -6.96
C TYR A 114 14.28 12.43 -5.53
N LEU A 115 12.97 12.52 -5.35
CA LEU A 115 12.34 12.31 -4.05
C LEU A 115 12.13 10.82 -3.82
N TYR A 116 12.48 10.35 -2.64
CA TYR A 116 12.17 9.02 -2.15
C TYR A 116 11.76 9.09 -0.69
N LEU A 117 11.11 8.05 -0.20
CA LEU A 117 10.63 7.94 1.17
C LEU A 117 11.49 6.95 1.95
N GLU A 118 12.14 7.37 3.02
CA GLU A 118 12.71 6.43 3.99
C GLU A 118 11.60 6.02 4.97
N ALA A 119 11.20 4.76 4.97
CA ALA A 119 10.13 4.29 5.83
C ALA A 119 10.56 4.27 7.30
N ILE A 120 9.64 4.71 8.17
CA ILE A 120 9.69 4.53 9.62
C ILE A 120 8.68 3.47 10.05
N SER A 121 7.53 3.38 9.37
CA SER A 121 6.54 2.35 9.65
C SER A 121 5.78 1.98 8.39
N VAL A 122 5.54 0.69 8.22
CA VAL A 122 4.67 0.14 7.17
C VAL A 122 3.51 -0.57 7.86
N ARG A 123 2.27 -0.21 7.50
CA ARG A 123 1.05 -0.86 7.98
C ARG A 123 0.33 -1.51 6.82
N ASN A 124 0.04 -2.80 6.94
CA ASN A 124 -0.72 -3.55 5.95
C ASN A 124 -2.21 -3.53 6.29
N SER A 125 -3.04 -3.14 5.33
CA SER A 125 -4.50 -3.07 5.46
C SER A 125 -5.19 -4.43 5.67
N LYS A 126 -4.53 -5.56 5.35
CA LYS A 126 -5.12 -6.91 5.46
C LYS A 126 -4.69 -7.69 6.72
N ALA A 127 -3.73 -7.19 7.50
CA ALA A 127 -3.06 -8.00 8.51
C ALA A 127 -3.90 -8.39 9.74
N HIS A 128 -5.18 -7.99 9.84
CA HIS A 128 -6.02 -8.28 11.01
C HIS A 128 -7.28 -9.12 10.77
N VAL A 129 -7.50 -9.67 9.56
CA VAL A 129 -8.65 -10.57 9.30
C VAL A 129 -8.37 -12.04 9.68
N VAL A 130 -7.16 -12.36 10.14
CA VAL A 130 -6.80 -13.74 10.54
C VAL A 130 -6.27 -13.76 11.97
N SER A 131 -7.18 -13.80 12.94
CA SER A 131 -6.95 -14.36 14.30
C SER A 131 -8.29 -14.55 15.03
N GLU A 132 -9.22 -15.30 14.44
CA GLU A 132 -10.19 -16.05 15.24
C GLU A 132 -9.61 -17.43 15.48
N ASN A 133 -8.88 -17.58 16.59
CA ASN A 133 -8.75 -18.79 17.44
C ASN A 133 -7.48 -18.74 18.29
N SER A 134 -7.55 -18.01 19.41
CA SER A 134 -6.81 -18.38 20.62
C SER A 134 -7.44 -17.65 21.81
N ASP A 135 -8.21 -18.42 22.58
CA ASP A 135 -8.39 -18.41 24.03
C ASP A 135 -8.20 -17.10 24.80
N ALA A 136 -9.26 -16.79 25.56
CA ALA A 136 -9.33 -15.73 26.54
C ALA A 136 -8.19 -15.80 27.58
N SER A 137 -7.30 -14.80 27.58
CA SER A 137 -6.77 -14.15 28.79
C SER A 137 -5.63 -13.18 28.47
N SER A 138 -5.96 -11.92 28.19
CA SER A 138 -5.12 -10.75 28.53
C SER A 138 -5.80 -9.49 28.02
N THR A 139 -6.61 -8.90 28.89
CA THR A 139 -6.81 -7.45 28.92
C THR A 139 -5.45 -6.76 28.90
N ASP A 140 -5.34 -5.65 28.16
CA ASP A 140 -4.18 -4.77 28.02
C ASP A 140 -3.26 -5.01 26.81
N ILE A 141 -3.81 -4.90 25.60
CA ILE A 141 -3.06 -4.37 24.44
C ILE A 141 -3.81 -3.16 23.90
N LEU A 142 -3.50 -2.03 24.55
CA LEU A 142 -3.51 -0.65 24.07
C LEU A 142 -4.29 -0.37 22.78
N ALA A 143 -5.33 0.44 22.95
CA ALA A 143 -6.02 1.28 21.99
C ALA A 143 -5.06 2.13 21.13
N THR A 144 -4.34 1.49 20.20
CA THR A 144 -3.48 2.13 19.22
C THR A 144 -4.09 1.91 17.84
N GLY A 145 -5.10 2.73 17.56
CA GLY A 145 -5.66 3.02 16.23
C GLY A 145 -5.43 1.96 15.16
N SER A 146 -6.30 0.94 15.17
CA SER A 146 -6.58 0.11 13.99
C SER A 146 -7.10 1.05 12.89
N PHE A 147 -6.19 1.57 12.07
CA PHE A 147 -6.54 2.29 10.85
C PHE A 147 -6.96 1.25 9.80
N SER A 148 -8.06 0.54 10.09
CA SER A 148 -8.93 0.04 9.03
C SER A 148 -9.40 1.24 8.21
N PHE A 149 -9.71 1.03 6.94
CA PHE A 149 -10.20 2.08 6.05
C PHE A 149 -11.52 2.73 6.53
N GLU A 150 -12.12 2.26 7.63
CA GLU A 150 -13.17 2.91 8.41
C GLU A 150 -13.14 2.28 9.80
N THR A 151 -12.66 2.98 10.84
CA THR A 151 -13.04 2.62 12.21
C THR A 151 -14.42 3.22 12.42
N PHE A 152 -15.46 2.39 12.45
CA PHE A 152 -16.81 2.87 12.75
C PHE A 152 -16.79 3.62 14.09
N THR A 153 -17.24 4.87 14.08
CA THR A 153 -17.41 5.63 15.31
C THR A 153 -18.64 5.10 16.06
N ASP A 154 -18.75 5.42 17.35
CA ASP A 154 -19.95 5.08 18.14
C ASP A 154 -21.24 5.64 17.51
N LYS A 155 -21.14 6.75 16.77
CA LYS A 155 -22.27 7.34 16.05
C LYS A 155 -22.68 6.47 14.86
N ASP A 156 -21.70 5.96 14.11
CA ASP A 156 -21.95 5.09 12.95
C ASP A 156 -22.57 3.76 13.39
N LEU A 157 -22.05 3.17 14.48
CA LEU A 157 -22.60 1.93 15.04
C LEU A 157 -24.05 2.11 15.51
N LYS A 158 -24.33 3.21 16.21
CA LYS A 158 -25.70 3.56 16.62
C LYS A 158 -26.61 3.70 15.41
N PHE A 159 -26.18 4.46 14.40
CA PHE A 159 -26.93 4.64 13.16
C PHE A 159 -27.23 3.30 12.48
N ILE A 160 -26.24 2.41 12.35
CA ILE A 160 -26.43 1.08 11.73
C ILE A 160 -27.48 0.27 12.49
N THR A 161 -27.41 0.26 13.83
CA THR A 161 -28.38 -0.48 14.65
C THR A 161 -29.79 0.11 14.57
N GLU A 162 -29.91 1.43 14.62
CA GLU A 162 -31.18 2.15 14.52
C GLU A 162 -31.81 1.93 13.14
N TYR A 163 -31.05 2.16 12.07
CA TYR A 163 -31.48 1.94 10.70
C TYR A 163 -31.95 0.50 10.44
N ASN A 164 -31.22 -0.49 10.96
CA ASN A 164 -31.63 -1.89 10.84
C ASN A 164 -32.90 -2.20 11.66
N SER A 165 -33.07 -1.57 12.82
CA SER A 165 -34.27 -1.76 13.64
C SER A 165 -35.53 -1.16 13.01
N GLU A 166 -35.39 -0.02 12.32
CA GLU A 166 -36.49 0.68 11.66
C GLU A 166 -36.86 0.06 10.31
N HIS A 167 -35.87 -0.33 9.51
CA HIS A 167 -36.04 -0.71 8.11
C HIS A 167 -35.71 -2.19 7.81
N GLY A 168 -35.50 -3.00 8.86
CA GLY A 168 -34.97 -4.38 8.79
C GLY A 168 -35.58 -5.28 7.71
N ALA A 169 -36.88 -5.18 7.46
CA ALA A 169 -37.58 -5.99 6.45
C ALA A 169 -37.18 -5.65 5.00
N ASP A 170 -36.79 -4.40 4.74
CA ASP A 170 -36.54 -3.86 3.40
C ASP A 170 -35.10 -3.35 3.19
N VAL A 171 -34.18 -3.59 4.12
CA VAL A 171 -32.78 -3.09 4.04
C VAL A 171 -32.12 -3.45 2.72
N PHE A 172 -32.27 -4.70 2.26
CA PHE A 172 -31.69 -5.13 0.99
C PHE A 172 -32.23 -4.33 -0.20
N ARG A 173 -33.55 -4.09 -0.21
CA ARG A 173 -34.20 -3.26 -1.23
C ARG A 173 -33.71 -1.82 -1.16
N GLN A 174 -33.50 -1.25 0.02
CA GLN A 174 -32.99 0.11 0.17
C GLN A 174 -31.55 0.25 -0.35
N ILE A 175 -30.66 -0.69 -0.01
CA ILE A 175 -29.28 -0.75 -0.54
C ILE A 175 -29.29 -0.89 -2.07
N LEU A 176 -30.21 -1.71 -2.60
CA LEU A 176 -30.35 -1.94 -4.02
C LEU A 176 -30.71 -0.67 -4.81
N HIS A 177 -31.62 0.14 -4.27
CA HIS A 177 -32.04 1.40 -4.87
C HIS A 177 -30.98 2.50 -4.70
N SER A 178 -30.16 2.45 -3.64
CA SER A 178 -29.07 3.40 -3.41
C SER A 178 -27.80 3.11 -4.23
N PHE A 179 -27.57 1.84 -4.64
CA PHE A 179 -26.36 1.44 -5.37
C PHE A 179 -26.14 2.21 -6.68
N CYS A 180 -27.19 2.36 -7.49
CA CYS A 180 -27.14 3.07 -8.76
C CYS A 180 -28.49 3.74 -9.04
N PRO A 181 -28.75 4.92 -8.45
CA PRO A 181 -30.04 5.59 -8.55
C PRO A 181 -30.30 6.19 -9.94
N SER A 182 -29.26 6.36 -10.76
CA SER A 182 -29.37 6.91 -12.12
C SER A 182 -30.00 5.95 -13.12
N ILE A 183 -30.09 4.65 -12.81
CA ILE A 183 -30.70 3.64 -13.67
C ILE A 183 -32.00 3.20 -13.03
N TYR A 184 -33.12 3.39 -13.74
CA TYR A 184 -34.43 2.95 -13.27
C TYR A 184 -34.61 1.43 -13.47
N GLY A 185 -35.22 0.76 -12.50
CA GLY A 185 -35.54 -0.67 -12.56
C GLY A 185 -34.31 -1.59 -12.49
N HIS A 186 -34.36 -2.69 -13.26
CA HIS A 186 -33.33 -3.74 -13.30
C HIS A 186 -32.93 -4.28 -11.91
N GLU A 187 -33.91 -4.41 -11.01
CA GLU A 187 -33.68 -4.79 -9.61
C GLU A 187 -32.90 -6.11 -9.49
N LEU A 188 -33.20 -7.12 -10.32
CA LEU A 188 -32.47 -8.39 -10.33
C LEU A 188 -31.00 -8.26 -10.72
N VAL A 189 -30.69 -7.41 -11.71
CA VAL A 189 -29.31 -7.20 -12.17
C VAL A 189 -28.53 -6.44 -11.10
N LYS A 190 -29.11 -5.37 -10.56
CA LYS A 190 -28.52 -4.62 -9.44
C LYS A 190 -28.29 -5.52 -8.22
N ALA A 191 -29.20 -6.46 -7.95
CA ALA A 191 -29.11 -7.36 -6.81
C ALA A 191 -27.92 -8.32 -6.98
N GLY A 192 -27.75 -8.88 -8.18
CA GLY A 192 -26.60 -9.71 -8.51
C GLY A 192 -25.27 -8.98 -8.34
N ILE A 193 -25.17 -7.73 -8.82
CA ILE A 193 -23.96 -6.90 -8.66
C ILE A 193 -23.71 -6.56 -7.18
N THR A 194 -24.75 -6.17 -6.45
CA THR A 194 -24.66 -5.79 -5.04
C THR A 194 -24.19 -6.96 -4.19
N LEU A 195 -24.74 -8.16 -4.41
CA LEU A 195 -24.29 -9.39 -3.74
C LEU A 195 -22.85 -9.75 -4.09
N ALA A 196 -22.42 -9.49 -5.34
CA ALA A 196 -21.03 -9.70 -5.74
C ALA A 196 -20.07 -8.71 -5.07
N LEU A 197 -20.50 -7.49 -4.76
CA LEU A 197 -19.71 -6.51 -4.00
C LEU A 197 -19.53 -6.91 -2.53
N PHE A 198 -20.55 -7.54 -1.93
CA PHE A 198 -20.43 -8.10 -0.57
C PHE A 198 -19.57 -9.36 -0.53
N GLY A 199 -19.67 -10.22 -1.55
CA GLY A 199 -18.99 -11.51 -1.61
C GLY A 199 -19.52 -12.51 -0.58
N ALA A 200 -18.95 -13.71 -0.55
CA ALA A 200 -19.23 -14.72 0.48
C ALA A 200 -17.96 -15.05 1.29
N VAL A 201 -18.16 -15.65 2.46
CA VAL A 201 -17.06 -16.07 3.33
C VAL A 201 -16.25 -17.16 2.64
N GLN A 202 -14.93 -16.95 2.53
CA GLN A 202 -14.01 -17.95 2.02
C GLN A 202 -13.96 -19.14 2.97
N LYS A 203 -14.17 -20.35 2.43
CA LYS A 203 -14.15 -21.59 3.22
C LYS A 203 -12.94 -22.42 2.83
N HIS A 204 -12.50 -23.29 3.74
CA HIS A 204 -11.50 -24.30 3.43
C HIS A 204 -12.16 -25.66 3.31
N SER A 205 -11.65 -26.49 2.39
CA SER A 205 -12.04 -27.89 2.32
C SER A 205 -11.73 -28.58 3.66
N MET A 206 -12.59 -29.52 4.06
CA MET A 206 -12.41 -30.31 5.29
C MET A 206 -11.32 -31.39 5.16
N ASP A 207 -10.70 -31.50 3.98
CA ASP A 207 -9.62 -32.44 3.73
C ASP A 207 -8.27 -31.98 4.32
N GLN A 208 -7.31 -32.92 4.49
CA GLN A 208 -6.00 -32.64 5.12
C GLN A 208 -5.24 -31.50 4.44
N ASN A 209 -5.45 -31.29 3.14
CA ASN A 209 -4.79 -30.24 2.35
C ASN A 209 -5.39 -28.83 2.52
N LYS A 210 -6.49 -28.65 3.26
CA LYS A 210 -7.15 -27.35 3.54
C LYS A 210 -7.26 -26.43 2.31
N VAL A 211 -7.59 -26.99 1.14
CA VAL A 211 -7.65 -26.23 -0.11
C VAL A 211 -8.68 -25.11 0.02
N PRO A 212 -8.33 -23.85 -0.31
CA PRO A 212 -9.27 -22.74 -0.25
C PRO A 212 -10.36 -22.87 -1.31
N ILE A 213 -11.62 -22.71 -0.89
CA ILE A 213 -12.81 -22.66 -1.75
C ILE A 213 -13.19 -21.19 -1.95
N ARG A 214 -13.33 -20.76 -3.20
CA ARG A 214 -13.66 -19.37 -3.57
C ARG A 214 -14.99 -18.93 -2.92
N GLY A 215 -14.94 -17.82 -2.18
CA GLY A 215 -16.14 -17.13 -1.68
C GLY A 215 -16.67 -16.05 -2.62
N ASP A 216 -15.83 -15.54 -3.51
CA ASP A 216 -16.20 -14.44 -4.41
C ASP A 216 -17.12 -14.88 -5.56
N ILE A 217 -18.06 -13.98 -5.90
CA ILE A 217 -19.05 -14.18 -6.96
C ILE A 217 -18.59 -13.41 -8.21
N HIS A 218 -18.47 -14.10 -9.33
CA HIS A 218 -18.23 -13.47 -10.63
C HIS A 218 -19.55 -13.32 -11.38
N VAL A 219 -19.85 -12.10 -11.83
CA VAL A 219 -21.10 -11.77 -12.53
C VAL A 219 -20.79 -11.38 -13.97
N ILE A 220 -21.55 -11.93 -14.92
CA ILE A 220 -21.56 -11.51 -16.33
C ILE A 220 -22.92 -10.85 -16.64
N ILE A 221 -22.89 -9.71 -17.33
CA ILE A 221 -24.09 -8.97 -17.73
C ILE A 221 -24.15 -8.93 -19.25
N VAL A 222 -25.17 -9.56 -19.82
CA VAL A 222 -25.45 -9.57 -21.26
C VAL A 222 -26.83 -8.98 -21.49
N GLY A 223 -26.99 -8.19 -22.55
CA GLY A 223 -28.29 -7.62 -22.92
C GLY A 223 -28.16 -6.62 -24.06
N ASP A 224 -29.30 -6.13 -24.52
CA ASP A 224 -29.40 -5.24 -25.68
C ASP A 224 -28.61 -3.93 -25.51
N PRO A 225 -28.14 -3.31 -26.61
CA PRO A 225 -27.51 -2.00 -26.57
C PRO A 225 -28.46 -0.96 -25.93
N GLY A 226 -27.89 0.00 -25.19
CA GLY A 226 -28.66 1.08 -24.57
C GLY A 226 -29.23 0.79 -23.17
N LEU A 227 -29.16 -0.44 -22.65
CA LEU A 227 -29.69 -0.81 -21.32
C LEU A 227 -28.84 -0.35 -20.12
N GLY A 228 -27.94 0.64 -20.27
CA GLY A 228 -27.15 1.16 -19.15
C GLY A 228 -26.12 0.19 -18.53
N LYS A 229 -25.81 -0.95 -19.17
CA LYS A 229 -24.87 -1.98 -18.65
C LYS A 229 -23.52 -1.39 -18.22
N SER A 230 -22.90 -0.57 -19.08
CA SER A 230 -21.62 0.06 -18.76
C SER A 230 -21.73 1.05 -17.59
N GLN A 231 -22.89 1.68 -17.41
CA GLN A 231 -23.14 2.60 -16.30
C GLN A 231 -23.30 1.85 -14.98
N LEU A 232 -23.95 0.66 -14.97
CA LEU A 232 -23.96 -0.23 -13.80
C LEU A 232 -22.55 -0.68 -13.39
N LEU A 233 -21.71 -1.05 -14.36
CA LEU A 233 -20.33 -1.46 -14.09
C LEU A 233 -19.45 -0.32 -13.59
N LYS A 234 -19.65 0.90 -14.10
CA LYS A 234 -18.98 2.11 -13.58
C LYS A 234 -19.39 2.39 -12.14
N ALA A 235 -20.68 2.27 -11.82
CA ALA A 235 -21.18 2.42 -10.44
C ALA A 235 -20.61 1.34 -9.51
N ALA A 236 -20.52 0.09 -9.96
CA ALA A 236 -19.88 -0.99 -9.20
C ALA A 236 -18.40 -0.68 -8.91
N ALA A 237 -17.68 -0.21 -9.92
CA ALA A 237 -16.27 0.14 -9.79
C ALA A 237 -16.04 1.36 -8.89
N SER A 238 -16.97 2.32 -8.84
CA SER A 238 -16.86 3.50 -7.96
C SER A 238 -17.20 3.19 -6.51
N VAL A 239 -18.15 2.30 -6.26
CA VAL A 239 -18.55 1.88 -4.90
C VAL A 239 -17.51 0.94 -4.28
N SER A 240 -16.87 0.09 -5.09
CA SER A 240 -15.86 -0.84 -4.59
C SER A 240 -14.57 -0.12 -4.17
N PRO A 241 -14.02 -0.37 -2.96
CA PRO A 241 -12.82 0.31 -2.47
C PRO A 241 -11.57 0.01 -3.32
N ARG A 242 -11.57 -1.08 -4.08
CA ARG A 242 -10.48 -1.50 -4.98
C ARG A 242 -10.97 -1.72 -6.41
N GLY A 243 -12.07 -1.07 -6.80
CA GLY A 243 -12.68 -1.23 -8.11
C GLY A 243 -11.84 -0.64 -9.23
N ILE A 244 -11.55 -1.44 -10.27
CA ILE A 244 -10.90 -0.96 -11.50
C ILE A 244 -11.85 -1.19 -12.67
N TYR A 245 -12.27 -0.10 -13.30
CA TYR A 245 -13.00 -0.16 -14.57
C TYR A 245 -12.03 -0.24 -15.74
N VAL A 246 -12.13 -1.31 -16.53
CA VAL A 246 -11.33 -1.55 -17.73
C VAL A 246 -12.28 -1.71 -18.92
N CYS A 247 -12.00 -1.01 -20.01
CA CYS A 247 -12.69 -1.21 -21.27
C CYS A 247 -11.80 -2.07 -22.19
N GLY A 248 -12.32 -3.20 -22.67
CA GLY A 248 -11.68 -3.93 -23.75
C GLY A 248 -11.90 -3.17 -25.05
N ASN A 249 -10.82 -2.80 -25.73
CA ASN A 249 -10.90 -2.37 -27.12
C ASN A 249 -10.75 -3.62 -28.00
N THR A 250 -11.69 -3.81 -28.92
CA THR A 250 -11.51 -4.68 -30.10
C THR A 250 -10.86 -3.89 -31.22
#